data_AF-A0A2N6L6Y5-F1
#
_entry.id   AF-A0A2N6L6Y5-F1
#
_cell.length_a   1.000
_cell.length_b   1.000
_cell.length_c   1.000
_cell.angle_alpha   90.00
_cell.angle_beta   90.00
_cell.angle_gamma   90.00
#
_symmetry.space_group_name_H-M   'P 1'
#
loop_
_entity.id
_entity.type
_entity.pdbx_description
1 polymer ?
#
loop_
_entity_poly.entity_id
_entity_poly.type
_entity_poly.pdbx_seq_one_letter_code
_entity_poly.pdbx_strand_id
1 'polypeptide(L)' 'ALHYTWSPEWRQAIAIGFLGSFTTYSTYEYESLRLLQEGAWVKAGLNLFGSLVLGLIAVILGVALGRLLIGGTEP' A
#
# COMPACT_ATOMS: atom_id res chain seq x y z
N ALA A 1 4.62 -19.80 -21.02
CA ALA A 1 3.44 -19.30 -20.30
C ALA A 1 3.34 -20.04 -18.97
N LEU A 2 3.82 -19.44 -17.88
CA LEU A 2 3.69 -20.02 -16.53
C LEU A 2 2.20 -20.09 -16.19
N HIS A 3 1.58 -21.27 -16.31
CA HIS A 3 0.28 -21.55 -15.70
C HIS A 3 0.50 -21.62 -14.17
N TYR A 4 0.55 -20.45 -13.54
CA TYR A 4 0.52 -20.34 -12.08
C TYR A 4 -0.89 -20.72 -11.63
N THR A 5 -1.14 -22.03 -11.47
CA THR A 5 -2.42 -22.60 -10.99
C THR A 5 -2.55 -22.41 -9.48
N TRP A 6 -2.38 -21.17 -9.01
CA TRP A 6 -2.70 -20.87 -7.62
C TRP A 6 -4.19 -20.69 -7.54
N SER A 7 -4.77 -21.39 -6.59
CA SER A 7 -6.20 -21.29 -6.34
C SER A 7 -6.55 -19.83 -6.00
N PRO A 8 -7.67 -19.27 -6.49
CA PRO A 8 -8.00 -17.85 -6.35
C PRO A 8 -7.99 -17.33 -4.89
N GLU A 9 -8.17 -18.23 -3.93
CA GLU A 9 -8.18 -17.99 -2.49
C GLU A 9 -6.81 -17.52 -2.00
N TRP A 10 -5.71 -17.99 -2.59
CA TRP A 10 -4.36 -17.53 -2.22
C TRP A 10 -4.16 -16.05 -2.49
N ARG A 11 -4.72 -15.53 -3.59
CA ARG A 11 -4.68 -14.09 -3.88
C ARG A 11 -5.43 -13.31 -2.82
N GLN A 12 -6.58 -13.81 -2.37
CA GLN A 12 -7.39 -13.17 -1.32
C GLN A 12 -6.68 -13.23 0.04
N ALA A 13 -6.14 -14.39 0.42
CA ALA A 13 -5.42 -14.57 1.68
C ALA A 13 -4.21 -13.62 1.78
N ILE A 14 -3.46 -13.44 0.70
CA ILE A 14 -2.29 -12.54 0.68
C ILE A 14 -2.73 -11.08 0.60
N ALA A 15 -3.58 -10.70 -0.36
CA ALA A 15 -3.90 -9.31 -0.62
C ALA A 15 -4.86 -8.70 0.42
N ILE A 16 -5.89 -9.45 0.81
CA ILE A 16 -6.90 -8.98 1.75
C ILE A 16 -6.52 -9.38 3.18
N GLY A 17 -6.05 -10.61 3.38
CA GLY A 17 -5.69 -11.11 4.71
C GLY A 17 -4.37 -10.51 5.21
N PHE A 18 -3.25 -10.97 4.64
CA PHE A 18 -1.91 -10.59 5.10
C PHE A 18 -1.64 -9.10 4.90
N LEU A 19 -1.64 -8.61 3.65
CA LEU A 19 -1.37 -7.20 3.36
C LEU A 19 -2.41 -6.28 4.02
N GLY A 20 -3.69 -6.66 3.98
CA GLY A 20 -4.75 -5.90 4.63
C GLY A 20 -4.57 -5.73 6.14
N SER A 21 -4.03 -6.74 6.84
CA SER A 21 -3.79 -6.67 8.29
C SER A 21 -2.73 -5.65 8.72
N PHE A 22 -1.82 -5.26 7.83
CA PHE A 22 -0.84 -4.19 8.10
C PHE A 22 -1.41 -2.79 7.88
N THR A 23 -2.51 -2.65 7.13
CA THR A 23 -3.16 -1.36 6.84
C THR A 23 -4.32 -1.10 7.80
N THR A 24 -4.19 -0.07 8.63
CA THR A 24 -5.28 0.44 9.48
C THR A 24 -5.70 1.84 9.05
N TYR A 25 -6.80 1.92 8.30
CA TYR A 25 -7.32 3.21 7.81
C TYR A 25 -7.88 4.08 8.94
N SER A 26 -8.53 3.46 9.94
CA SER A 26 -9.12 4.19 11.07
C SER A 26 -8.08 4.89 11.94
N THR A 27 -6.93 4.26 12.20
CA THR A 27 -5.83 4.88 12.95
C THR A 27 -5.23 6.05 12.18
N TYR A 28 -5.06 5.90 10.88
CA TYR A 28 -4.55 6.96 10.00
C TYR A 28 -5.46 8.20 10.00
N GLU A 29 -6.78 8.02 9.91
CA GLU A 29 -7.74 9.13 9.98
C GLU A 29 -7.79 9.75 11.37
N TYR A 30 -7.81 8.94 12.43
CA TYR A 30 -7.85 9.42 13.81
C TYR A 30 -6.65 10.33 14.13
N GLU A 31 -5.44 9.89 13.79
CA GLU A 31 -4.22 10.67 14.06
C GLU A 31 -4.19 11.95 13.21
N SER A 32 -4.63 11.87 11.96
CA SER A 32 -4.72 13.05 11.09
C SER A 32 -5.71 14.07 11.66
N LEU A 33 -6.89 13.63 12.09
CA LEU A 33 -7.89 14.50 12.73
C LEU A 33 -7.36 15.12 14.02
N ARG A 34 -6.71 14.31 14.86
CA ARG A 34 -6.09 14.77 16.10
C ARG A 34 -5.06 15.88 15.83
N LEU A 35 -4.16 15.69 14.88
CA LEU A 35 -3.15 16.69 14.51
C LEU A 35 -3.79 17.99 13.97
N LEU A 36 -4.89 17.88 13.22
CA LEU A 36 -5.66 19.04 12.76
C LEU A 36 -6.29 19.80 13.94
N GLN A 37 -6.89 19.08 14.91
CA GLN A 37 -7.49 19.67 16.11
C GLN A 37 -6.46 20.35 17.02
N GLU A 38 -5.25 19.79 17.11
CA GLU A 38 -4.12 20.37 17.84
C GLU A 38 -3.48 21.57 17.11
N GLY A 39 -3.97 21.94 15.92
CA GLY A 39 -3.41 23.04 15.10
C GLY A 39 -2.06 22.72 14.46
N ALA A 40 -1.63 21.45 14.48
CA ALA A 40 -0.37 20.98 13.92
C ALA A 40 -0.47 20.71 12.41
N TRP A 41 -0.87 21.73 11.64
CA TRP A 41 -1.21 21.62 10.21
C TRP A 41 -0.13 20.98 9.34
N VAL A 42 1.15 21.28 9.59
CA VAL A 42 2.26 20.69 8.84
C VAL A 42 2.36 19.18 9.08
N LYS A 43 2.25 18.75 10.34
CA LYS A 43 2.28 17.32 10.69
C LYS A 43 1.06 16.59 10.15
N ALA A 44 -0.12 17.20 10.25
CA ALA A 44 -1.35 16.65 9.67
C ALA A 44 -1.22 16.47 8.15
N GLY A 45 -0.72 17.49 7.45
CA GLY A 45 -0.48 17.43 6.01
C GLY A 45 0.56 16.38 5.62
N LEU A 46 1.67 16.29 6.36
CA LEU A 46 2.68 15.25 6.14
C LEU A 46 2.13 13.85 6.40
N ASN A 47 1.34 13.66 7.44
CA ASN A 47 0.72 12.37 7.72
C ASN A 47 -0.24 11.97 6.59
N LEU A 48 -1.15 12.86 6.20
CA LEU A 48 -2.13 12.61 5.16
C LEU A 48 -1.49 12.38 3.77
N PHE A 49 -0.78 13.39 3.28
CA PHE A 49 -0.25 13.36 1.91
C PHE A 49 1.04 12.58 1.81
N GLY A 50 1.91 12.64 2.82
CA GLY A 50 3.17 11.90 2.83
C GLY A 50 2.93 10.40 2.84
N SER A 51 2.04 9.90 3.70
CA SER A 51 1.72 8.47 3.73
C SER A 51 1.11 7.99 2.41
N LEU A 52 0.20 8.78 1.81
CA LEU A 52 -0.39 8.46 0.51
C LEU A 52 0.66 8.40 -0.60
N VAL A 53 1.48 9.44 -0.74
CA VAL A 53 2.48 9.54 -1.81
C VAL A 53 3.55 8.46 -1.66
N LEU A 54 4.08 8.26 -0.45
CA LEU A 54 5.08 7.23 -0.19
C LEU A 54 4.51 5.83 -0.43
N GLY A 55 3.25 5.59 -0.04
CA GLY A 55 2.54 4.34 -0.33
C GLY A 55 2.43 4.07 -1.82
N LEU A 56 2.04 5.06 -2.62
CA LEU A 56 1.96 4.94 -4.08
C LEU A 56 3.32 4.67 -4.71
N ILE A 57 4.37 5.38 -4.26
CA ILE A 57 5.74 5.14 -4.72
C ILE A 57 6.17 3.70 -4.41
N ALA A 58 5.90 3.21 -3.19
CA ALA A 58 6.23 1.85 -2.80
C ALA A 58 5.53 0.80 -3.68
N VAL A 59 4.25 1.02 -4.03
CA VAL A 59 3.51 0.14 -4.96
C VAL A 59 4.15 0.14 -6.35
N ILE A 60 4.46 1.31 -6.90
CA ILE A 60 5.10 1.42 -8.22
C ILE A 60 6.44 0.69 -8.23
N LEU A 61 7.27 0.89 -7.20
CA LEU A 61 8.57 0.23 -7.06
C LEU A 61 8.42 -1.28 -6.90
N GLY A 62 7.45 -1.75 -6.11
CA GLY A 62 7.17 -3.17 -5.93
C GLY A 62 6.74 -3.85 -7.23
N VAL A 63 5.89 -3.20 -8.02
CA VAL A 63 5.49 -3.69 -9.35
C VAL A 63 6.68 -3.72 -10.30
N ALA A 64 7.47 -2.65 -10.35
CA ALA A 64 8.66 -2.59 -11.19
C ALA A 64 9.68 -3.68 -10.83
N LEU A 65 9.92 -3.89 -9.54
CA LEU A 65 10.79 -4.94 -9.03
C LEU A 65 10.26 -6.33 -9.36
N GLY A 66 8.96 -6.58 -9.17
CA GLY A 66 8.34 -7.86 -9.53
C GLY A 66 8.51 -8.17 -11.02
N ARG A 67 8.30 -7.18 -11.89
CA ARG A 67 8.53 -7.32 -13.35
C ARG A 67 9.99 -7.61 -13.68
N LEU A 68 10.93 -6.94 -13.00
CA LEU A 68 12.36 -7.14 -13.17
C LEU A 68 12.78 -8.56 -12.75
N LEU A 69 12.31 -9.03 -11.59
CA LEU A 69 12.68 -10.33 -11.02
C LEU A 69 12.06 -11.51 -11.78
N ILE A 70 10.84 -11.36 -12.31
CA ILE A 70 10.14 -12.43 -13.03
C ILE A 70 10.62 -12.51 -14.49
N GLY A 71 11.32 -11.50 -15.01
CA GLY A 71 11.96 -11.54 -16.33
C GLY A 71 10.94 -11.74 -17.45
N GLY A 72 10.15 -10.70 -17.74
CA GLY A 72 9.15 -10.78 -18.81
C GLY A 72 8.52 -9.43 -19.13
N THR A 73 9.25 -8.63 -19.89
CA THR A 73 8.66 -7.68 -20.83
C THR A 73 7.79 -8.43 -21.83
N GLU A 74 6.47 -8.36 -21.68
CA GLU A 74 5.54 -8.26 -22.81
C GLU A 74 4.45 -7.26 -22.36
N PRO A 75 4.17 -6.20 -23.13
CA PRO A 75 3.11 -5.22 -22.86
C PRO A 75 1.69 -5.81 -22.96
#